data_AF-A0A5C4W7G8-F1
#
_entry.id   AF-A0A5C4W7G8-F1
#
_cell.length_a   1.000
_cell.length_b   1.000
_cell.length_c   1.000
_cell.angle_alpha   90.00
_cell.angle_beta   90.00
_cell.angle_gamma   90.00
#
_symmetry.space_group_name_H-M   'P 1'
#
loop_
_entity.id
_entity.type
_entity.pdbx_description
1 polymer ?
#
loop_
_entity_poly.entity_id
_entity_poly.type
_entity_poly.pdbx_seq_one_letter_code
_entity_poly.pdbx_strand_id
1 'polypeptide(L)'
;MKKLVLGLLVAALMTLGLVGAPSAQADPYPGTVVTKTDAELLKVTKKRKAKFTVTVTAGTATPKGWLKVKCVKGNKIIKSGPKAYAGAGTKIKSGKLTPGKWNCKVKFVGDGPYMNSKDVAPVTVRG
;
A
#
# COMPACT_ATOMS: atom_id res chain seq x y z
N MET A 1 -11.96 -14.87 57.32
CA MET A 1 -10.95 -15.77 56.71
C MET A 1 -11.42 -16.03 55.28
N LYS A 2 -10.74 -15.45 54.28
CA LYS A 2 -9.79 -16.16 53.38
C LYS A 2 -10.49 -17.30 52.63
N LYS A 3 -10.41 -17.47 51.31
CA LYS A 3 -9.77 -16.86 50.14
C LYS A 3 -10.04 -17.90 49.01
N LEU A 4 -9.87 -17.53 47.74
CA LEU A 4 -9.84 -18.41 46.55
C LEU A 4 -11.25 -18.84 46.11
N VAL A 5 -11.79 -18.38 44.99
CA VAL A 5 -11.36 -18.79 43.65
C VAL A 5 -11.34 -17.59 42.70
N LEU A 6 -10.25 -16.82 42.77
CA LEU A 6 -9.75 -16.05 41.64
C LEU A 6 -8.84 -16.99 40.85
N GLY A 7 -9.11 -17.18 39.57
CA GLY A 7 -8.11 -17.70 38.63
C GLY A 7 -8.47 -19.01 37.97
N LEU A 8 -9.23 -18.94 36.87
CA LEU A 8 -9.05 -19.88 35.77
C LEU A 8 -9.73 -19.39 34.47
N LEU A 9 -9.38 -18.20 33.96
CA LEU A 9 -9.65 -17.86 32.53
C LEU A 9 -8.93 -16.59 32.03
N VAL A 10 -7.70 -16.35 32.46
CA VAL A 10 -6.77 -15.44 31.74
C VAL A 10 -5.77 -16.30 30.97
N ALA A 11 -6.32 -17.16 30.11
CA ALA A 11 -5.58 -17.88 29.07
C ALA A 11 -5.86 -17.31 27.67
N ALA A 12 -6.33 -16.06 27.59
CA ALA A 12 -6.17 -15.23 26.40
C ALA A 12 -4.75 -14.65 26.39
N LEU A 13 -3.77 -15.55 26.41
CA LEU A 13 -2.39 -15.23 26.08
C LEU A 13 -2.35 -14.67 24.65
N MET A 14 -1.95 -13.41 24.57
CA MET A 14 -0.84 -13.02 23.71
C MET A 14 -0.96 -13.32 22.20
N THR A 15 -1.93 -12.73 21.52
CA THR A 15 -1.93 -12.72 20.03
C THR A 15 -2.25 -11.40 19.36
N LEU A 16 -2.42 -10.29 20.11
CA LEU A 16 -2.67 -8.96 19.50
C LEU A 16 -1.71 -7.85 19.95
N GLY A 17 -0.64 -8.22 20.65
CA GLY A 17 0.43 -7.29 21.05
C GLY A 17 1.58 -7.23 20.06
N LEU A 18 1.33 -7.05 18.75
CA LEU A 18 2.38 -6.59 17.81
C LEU A 18 1.80 -6.04 16.51
N VAL A 19 0.87 -5.09 16.59
CA VAL A 19 0.58 -4.23 15.43
C VAL A 19 1.68 -3.18 15.38
N GLY A 20 2.82 -3.58 14.81
CA GLY A 20 3.84 -2.71 14.25
C GLY A 20 4.39 -1.62 15.16
N ALA A 21 5.36 -1.97 16.02
CA ALA A 21 6.43 -1.02 16.27
C ALA A 21 6.95 -0.53 14.91
N PRO A 22 7.07 0.79 14.64
CA PRO A 22 7.86 1.22 13.51
C PRO A 22 9.27 0.71 13.79
N SER A 23 9.68 -0.33 13.07
CA SER A 23 11.10 -0.56 12.89
C SER A 23 11.62 0.75 12.30
N ALA A 24 12.34 1.52 13.12
CA ALA A 24 13.28 2.49 12.60
C ALA A 24 14.33 1.68 11.85
N GLN A 25 13.97 1.33 10.61
CA GLN A 25 14.82 0.60 9.71
C GLN A 25 15.94 1.58 9.37
N ALA A 26 17.11 1.37 9.97
CA ALA A 26 18.32 2.06 9.57
C ALA A 26 18.49 1.80 8.07
N ASP A 27 18.37 2.85 7.27
CA ASP A 27 18.45 2.74 5.83
C ASP A 27 19.81 2.17 5.43
N PRO A 28 19.88 1.28 4.43
CA PRO A 28 21.10 0.55 4.08
C PRO A 28 22.25 1.45 3.59
N TYR A 29 22.00 2.76 3.38
CA TYR A 29 23.03 3.71 2.97
C TYR A 29 22.70 5.13 3.46
N PRO A 30 23.66 5.89 4.05
CA PRO A 30 23.47 7.28 4.40
C PRO A 30 23.11 8.10 3.14
N GLY A 31 22.05 8.93 3.24
CA GLY A 31 21.52 9.70 2.10
C GLY A 31 20.32 9.06 1.39
N THR A 32 19.85 7.90 1.85
CA THR A 32 18.58 7.32 1.41
C THR A 32 17.40 8.09 2.00
N VAL A 33 16.38 8.37 1.18
CA VAL A 33 15.16 9.04 1.61
C VAL A 33 14.01 8.04 1.63
N VAL A 34 13.55 7.72 2.84
CA VAL A 34 12.38 6.86 3.06
C VAL A 34 11.15 7.51 2.43
N THR A 35 10.45 6.74 1.59
CA THR A 35 9.19 7.18 0.98
C THR A 35 8.01 6.37 1.51
N LYS A 36 6.87 7.02 1.68
CA LYS A 36 5.59 6.36 1.98
C LYS A 36 4.63 6.62 0.83
N THR A 37 4.01 5.56 0.33
CA THR A 37 2.98 5.66 -0.71
C THR A 37 1.61 5.49 -0.07
N ASP A 38 0.69 6.38 -0.43
CA ASP A 38 -0.73 6.29 -0.14
C ASP A 38 -1.50 6.25 -1.46
N ALA A 39 -2.34 5.24 -1.64
CA ALA A 39 -3.08 5.04 -2.88
C ALA A 39 -4.59 4.94 -2.62
N GLU A 40 -5.28 6.05 -2.85
CA GLU A 40 -6.72 6.12 -2.72
C GLU A 40 -7.42 5.70 -4.02
N LEU A 41 -8.37 4.76 -3.93
CA LEU A 41 -9.23 4.42 -5.05
C LEU A 41 -10.26 5.52 -5.28
N LEU A 42 -10.11 6.29 -6.37
CA LEU A 42 -11.10 7.29 -6.77
C LEU A 42 -12.39 6.65 -7.30
N LYS A 43 -12.24 5.77 -8.31
CA LYS A 43 -13.37 5.10 -8.97
C LYS A 43 -12.92 3.99 -9.90
N VAL A 44 -13.85 3.10 -10.21
CA VAL A 44 -13.75 2.20 -11.37
C VAL A 44 -14.45 2.86 -12.57
N THR A 45 -13.73 2.99 -13.68
CA THR A 45 -14.26 3.59 -14.92
C THR A 45 -15.20 2.64 -15.66
N LYS A 46 -16.06 3.17 -16.55
CA LYS A 46 -16.93 2.36 -17.44
C LYS A 46 -16.16 1.32 -18.27
N LYS A 47 -14.87 1.57 -18.59
CA LYS A 47 -13.98 0.62 -19.27
C LYS A 47 -13.35 -0.42 -18.33
N ARG A 48 -13.91 -0.59 -17.12
CA ARG A 48 -13.43 -1.48 -16.04
C ARG A 48 -11.95 -1.26 -15.67
N LYS A 49 -11.48 -0.01 -15.68
CA LYS A 49 -10.15 0.37 -15.16
C LYS A 49 -10.31 1.07 -13.82
N ALA A 50 -9.59 0.63 -12.79
CA ALA A 50 -9.51 1.32 -11.51
C ALA A 50 -8.63 2.56 -11.64
N LYS A 51 -9.11 3.71 -11.14
CA LYS A 51 -8.37 4.97 -11.10
C LYS A 51 -8.00 5.25 -9.65
N PHE A 52 -6.72 5.46 -9.41
CA PHE A 52 -6.18 5.79 -8.10
C PHE A 52 -5.64 7.21 -8.10
N THR A 53 -5.80 7.92 -7.00
CA THR A 53 -4.95 9.07 -6.65
C THR A 53 -3.83 8.54 -5.79
N VAL A 54 -2.59 8.86 -6.14
CA VAL A 54 -1.43 8.38 -5.41
C VAL A 54 -0.65 9.57 -4.91
N THR A 55 -0.40 9.56 -3.60
CA THR A 55 0.43 10.54 -2.92
C THR A 55 1.65 9.81 -2.37
N VAL A 56 2.83 10.35 -2.61
CA VAL A 56 4.08 9.82 -2.06
C VAL A 56 4.69 10.90 -1.19
N THR A 57 4.96 10.58 0.08
CA THR A 57 5.59 11.49 1.03
C THR A 57 7.02 11.04 1.32
N ALA A 58 7.94 11.99 1.46
CA ALA A 58 9.37 11.75 1.62
C ALA A 58 10.02 12.83 2.52
N GLY A 59 9.49 12.98 3.74
CA GLY A 59 9.91 14.06 4.63
C GLY A 59 9.69 15.44 4.00
N THR A 60 10.74 16.27 3.99
CA THR A 60 10.75 17.61 3.36
C THR A 60 11.16 17.59 1.89
N ALA A 61 11.59 16.43 1.36
CA ALA A 61 12.00 16.30 -0.02
C ALA A 61 10.81 16.00 -0.93
N THR A 62 10.92 16.41 -2.20
CA THR A 62 9.90 16.14 -3.24
C THR A 62 10.21 14.82 -3.95
N PRO A 63 9.48 13.71 -3.68
CA PRO A 63 9.83 12.42 -4.24
C PRO A 63 9.65 12.38 -5.76
N LYS A 64 10.63 11.80 -6.45
CA LYS A 64 10.63 11.59 -7.90
C LYS A 64 10.79 10.12 -8.24
N GLY A 65 10.11 9.67 -9.29
CA GLY A 65 10.20 8.28 -9.73
C GLY A 65 9.02 7.84 -10.59
N TRP A 66 8.63 6.58 -10.46
CA TRP A 66 7.61 5.94 -11.30
C TRP A 66 6.57 5.19 -10.47
N LEU A 67 5.30 5.39 -10.79
CA LEU A 67 4.18 4.63 -10.25
C LEU A 67 3.85 3.44 -11.15
N LYS A 68 3.62 2.28 -10.55
CA LYS A 68 3.18 1.05 -11.21
C LYS A 68 2.01 0.45 -10.45
N VAL A 69 0.96 0.03 -11.15
CA VAL A 69 -0.19 -0.67 -10.55
C VAL A 69 -0.16 -2.14 -10.94
N LYS A 70 -0.28 -3.04 -9.96
CA LYS A 70 -0.45 -4.48 -10.15
C LYS A 70 -1.71 -4.93 -9.43
N CYS A 71 -2.74 -5.29 -10.18
CA CYS A 71 -3.97 -5.86 -9.64
C CYS A 71 -3.93 -7.39 -9.74
N VAL A 72 -4.32 -8.07 -8.65
CA VAL A 72 -4.32 -9.53 -8.56
C VAL A 72 -5.72 -10.02 -8.16
N LYS A 73 -6.22 -11.05 -8.85
CA LYS A 73 -7.44 -11.79 -8.55
C LYS A 73 -7.21 -13.27 -8.80
N GLY A 74 -7.01 -14.05 -7.74
CA GLY A 74 -6.53 -15.43 -7.86
C GLY A 74 -5.23 -15.47 -8.69
N ASN A 75 -5.20 -16.30 -9.73
CA ASN A 75 -4.04 -16.41 -10.63
C ASN A 75 -3.97 -15.31 -11.70
N LYS A 76 -5.00 -14.46 -11.81
CA LYS A 76 -5.02 -13.37 -12.80
C LYS A 76 -4.26 -12.17 -12.29
N ILE A 77 -3.29 -11.71 -13.09
CA ILE A 77 -2.46 -10.53 -12.80
C ILE A 77 -2.64 -9.51 -13.92
N ILE A 78 -3.05 -8.30 -13.56
CA ILE A 78 -3.16 -7.18 -14.50
C ILE A 78 -2.21 -6.07 -14.06
N LYS A 79 -1.29 -5.67 -14.95
CA LYS A 79 -0.32 -4.60 -14.73
C LYS A 79 -0.74 -3.34 -15.50
N SER A 80 -0.48 -2.16 -14.94
CA SER A 80 -0.49 -0.91 -15.70
C SER A 80 0.88 -0.65 -16.32
N GLY A 81 0.93 0.23 -17.32
CA GLY A 81 2.17 0.89 -17.70
C GLY A 81 2.71 1.76 -16.54
N PRO A 82 4.02 2.04 -16.52
CA PRO A 82 4.59 2.96 -15.56
C PRO A 82 4.09 4.39 -15.82
N LYS A 83 3.97 5.20 -14.77
CA LYS A 83 3.64 6.62 -14.88
C LYS A 83 4.65 7.42 -14.06
N ALA A 84 5.25 8.45 -14.65
CA ALA A 84 6.15 9.34 -13.93
C ALA A 84 5.44 10.01 -12.73
N TYR A 85 6.19 10.22 -11.66
CA TYR A 85 5.79 10.89 -10.43
C TYR A 85 6.80 11.96 -10.07
N ALA A 86 6.31 13.15 -9.73
CA ALA A 86 7.12 14.33 -9.44
C ALA A 86 6.54 15.14 -8.27
N GLY A 87 6.22 14.45 -7.16
CA GLY A 87 5.90 15.09 -5.88
C GLY A 87 4.45 15.52 -5.62
N ALA A 88 3.58 15.57 -6.64
CA ALA A 88 2.17 15.93 -6.46
C ALA A 88 1.25 14.70 -6.54
N GLY A 89 0.05 14.82 -5.97
CA GLY A 89 -1.01 13.81 -6.05
C GLY A 89 -1.27 13.39 -7.50
N THR A 90 -0.83 12.18 -7.86
CA THR A 90 -0.78 11.73 -9.26
C THR A 90 -1.85 10.69 -9.52
N LYS A 91 -2.64 10.91 -10.57
CA LYS A 91 -3.70 9.97 -10.96
C LYS A 91 -3.15 8.88 -11.88
N ILE A 92 -3.23 7.62 -11.44
CA ILE A 92 -2.84 6.44 -12.24
C ILE A 92 -4.04 5.52 -12.47
N LYS A 93 -4.02 4.76 -13.56
CA LYS A 93 -5.07 3.79 -13.91
C LYS A 93 -4.48 2.37 -13.95
N SER A 94 -5.25 1.39 -13.51
CA SER A 94 -4.96 -0.02 -13.77
C SER A 94 -5.13 -0.37 -15.26
N GLY A 95 -4.68 -1.56 -15.64
CA GLY A 95 -5.17 -2.22 -16.85
C GLY A 95 -6.67 -2.55 -16.76
N LYS A 96 -7.24 -3.11 -17.84
CA LYS A 96 -8.66 -3.50 -17.89
C LYS A 96 -8.89 -4.69 -16.94
N LEU A 97 -9.78 -4.52 -15.98
CA LEU A 97 -10.15 -5.52 -15.01
C LEU A 97 -11.42 -6.26 -15.45
N THR A 98 -11.53 -7.54 -15.11
CA THR A 98 -12.80 -8.28 -15.22
C THR A 98 -13.65 -8.02 -13.97
N PRO A 99 -14.98 -8.23 -14.02
CA PRO A 99 -15.84 -8.14 -12.84
C PRO A 99 -15.34 -8.98 -11.66
N GLY A 100 -15.60 -8.51 -10.44
CA GLY A 100 -15.24 -9.13 -9.18
C GLY A 100 -14.27 -8.31 -8.32
N LYS A 101 -13.80 -8.92 -7.23
CA LYS A 101 -12.87 -8.32 -6.25
C LYS A 101 -11.42 -8.49 -6.71
N TRP A 102 -10.63 -7.43 -6.59
CA TRP A 102 -9.22 -7.35 -6.97
C TRP A 102 -8.41 -6.72 -5.84
N ASN A 103 -7.19 -7.19 -5.63
CA ASN A 103 -6.21 -6.53 -4.77
C ASN A 103 -5.22 -5.77 -5.64
N CYS A 104 -5.33 -4.45 -5.68
CA CYS A 104 -4.46 -3.59 -6.49
C CYS A 104 -3.32 -3.02 -5.65
N LYS A 105 -2.10 -3.47 -5.95
CA LYS A 105 -0.87 -2.96 -5.35
C LYS A 105 -0.37 -1.79 -6.19
N VAL A 106 -0.29 -0.62 -5.60
CA VAL A 106 0.32 0.57 -6.20
C VAL A 106 1.74 0.68 -5.65
N LYS A 107 2.74 0.54 -6.52
CA LYS A 107 4.16 0.63 -6.17
C LYS A 107 4.72 1.95 -6.69
N PHE A 108 5.35 2.72 -5.82
CA PHE A 108 6.30 3.76 -6.17
C PHE A 108 7.69 3.15 -6.32
N VAL A 109 8.33 3.47 -7.44
CA VAL A 109 9.71 3.15 -7.73
C VAL A 109 10.47 4.46 -7.68
N GLY A 110 11.21 4.68 -6.59
CA GLY A 110 11.98 5.90 -6.40
C GLY A 110 13.15 6.00 -7.37
N ASP A 111 13.50 7.23 -7.70
CA ASP A 111 14.67 7.58 -8.51
C ASP A 111 15.76 8.20 -7.61
N GLY A 112 17.03 7.95 -7.92
CA GLY A 112 18.16 8.42 -7.11
C GLY A 112 18.07 7.99 -5.63
N PRO A 113 18.00 8.92 -4.65
CA PRO A 113 18.01 8.60 -3.23
C PRO A 113 16.67 8.11 -2.68
N TYR A 114 15.58 8.16 -3.46
CA TYR A 114 14.25 7.80 -2.98
C TYR A 114 14.05 6.28 -2.95
N MET A 115 13.57 5.76 -1.83
CA MET A 115 13.26 4.33 -1.73
C MET A 115 12.05 3.90 -2.55
N ASN A 116 11.93 2.60 -2.75
CA ASN A 116 10.71 2.00 -3.25
C ASN A 116 9.68 1.87 -2.12
N SER A 117 8.44 2.25 -2.38
CA SER A 117 7.33 2.06 -1.46
C SER A 117 6.09 1.53 -2.17
N LYS A 118 5.14 1.00 -1.41
CA LYS A 118 3.93 0.40 -1.99
C LYS A 118 2.76 0.52 -1.04
N ASP A 119 1.57 0.55 -1.63
CA ASP A 119 0.30 0.48 -0.94
C ASP A 119 -0.63 -0.52 -1.61
N VAL A 120 -1.62 -1.05 -0.87
CA VAL A 120 -2.56 -2.05 -1.35
C VAL A 120 -3.99 -1.55 -1.18
N ALA A 121 -4.65 -1.27 -2.30
CA ALA A 121 -6.04 -0.86 -2.34
C ALA A 121 -6.93 -2.01 -2.85
N PRO A 122 -7.91 -2.50 -2.06
CA PRO A 122 -8.91 -3.43 -2.56
C PRO A 122 -9.85 -2.71 -3.54
N VAL A 123 -10.18 -3.36 -4.65
CA VAL A 123 -11.06 -2.82 -5.69
C VAL A 123 -12.15 -3.82 -6.03
N THR A 124 -13.40 -3.39 -6.01
CA THR A 124 -14.53 -4.19 -6.50
C THR A 124 -15.04 -3.63 -7.83
N VAL A 125 -15.07 -4.47 -8.86
CA VAL A 125 -15.61 -4.14 -10.18
C VAL A 125 -16.98 -4.81 -10.33
N ARG A 126 -18.05 -4.02 -10.46
CA ARG A 126 -19.39 -4.54 -10.72
C ARG A 126 -19.55 -4.96 -12.20
N GLY A 127 -20.36 -5.99 -12.41
CA GLY A 127 -20.66 -6.62 -13.70
C GLY A 127 -21.34 -5.67 -14.65
#